data_AF-A0A7J0DV16-F1
#
_entry.id   AF-A0A7J0DV16-F1
#
_cell.length_a   1.000
_cell.length_b   1.000
_cell.length_c   1.000
_cell.angle_alpha   90.00
_cell.angle_beta   90.00
_cell.angle_gamma   90.00
#
_symmetry.space_group_name_H-M   'P 1'
#
loop_
_entity.id
_entity.type
_entity.pdbx_description
1 polymer ?
#
loop_
_entity_poly.entity_id
_entity_poly.type
_entity_poly.pdbx_seq_one_letter_code
_entity_poly.pdbx_strand_id
1 'polypeptide(L)'
;MVLSFAETSAPALGEPMDVMTAVQLALRKSVAHGGLARGLQEGAKVIEKHAAAQLCVVAEDCNRLDYVKLVKALCADQMSP
;
A
#
# COMPACT_ATOMS: atom_id res chain seq x y z
N MET A 1 -12.33 -18.17 -2.81
CA MET A 1 -11.31 -19.23 -3.00
C MET A 1 -10.10 -18.85 -2.15
N VAL A 2 -9.95 -19.62 -1.06
CA VAL A 2 -8.78 -19.86 -0.21
C VAL A 2 -7.89 -18.67 0.18
N LEU A 3 -7.99 -18.35 1.48
CA LEU A 3 -7.05 -17.63 2.31
C LEU A 3 -5.60 -18.10 2.10
N SER A 4 -4.70 -17.16 1.82
CA SER A 4 -3.25 -17.34 1.96
C SER A 4 -2.68 -16.22 2.82
N PHE A 5 -3.04 -16.23 4.10
CA PHE A 5 -2.21 -15.60 5.12
C PHE A 5 -0.99 -16.52 5.29
N ALA A 6 0.11 -16.19 4.60
CA ALA A 6 1.41 -16.77 4.90
C ALA A 6 1.87 -16.17 6.22
N GLU A 7 1.59 -16.89 7.30
CA GLU A 7 2.09 -16.60 8.63
C GLU A 7 3.61 -16.90 8.62
N THR A 8 4.43 -15.85 8.75
CA THR A 8 5.82 -15.99 9.16
C THR A 8 6.13 -14.94 10.22
N SER A 9 6.15 -15.47 11.44
CA SER A 9 6.73 -14.99 12.69
C SER A 9 6.34 -13.58 13.15
N ALA A 10 5.40 -13.55 14.10
CA ALA A 10 5.25 -12.47 15.04
C ALA A 10 6.51 -12.32 15.91
N PRO A 11 7.08 -11.11 16.07
CA PRO A 11 7.76 -10.78 17.30
C PRO A 11 6.69 -10.35 18.31
N ALA A 12 6.33 -11.25 19.21
CA ALA A 12 5.63 -10.86 20.44
C ALA A 12 6.66 -10.23 21.40
N LEU A 13 6.89 -8.93 21.27
CA LEU A 13 7.62 -8.12 22.25
C LEU A 13 6.93 -6.75 22.37
N GLY A 14 5.89 -6.70 23.20
CA GLY A 14 5.84 -5.89 24.43
C GLY A 14 6.17 -4.40 24.42
N GLU A 15 6.33 -3.73 23.29
CA GLU A 15 6.41 -2.26 23.23
C GLU A 15 5.26 -1.73 22.36
N PRO A 16 4.65 -0.57 22.71
CA PRO A 16 3.66 0.05 21.85
C PRO A 16 4.34 0.40 20.53
N MET A 17 4.13 -0.44 19.52
CA MET A 17 4.68 -0.21 18.19
C MET A 17 4.02 1.04 17.63
N ASP A 18 4.80 2.11 17.49
CA ASP A 18 4.32 3.34 16.89
C ASP A 18 3.87 3.08 15.44
N VAL A 19 2.76 3.69 15.05
CA VAL A 19 2.06 3.44 13.77
C VAL A 19 3.00 3.67 12.59
N MET A 20 3.84 4.72 12.66
CA MET A 20 4.79 5.02 11.60
C MET A 20 5.90 3.97 11.49
N THR A 21 6.35 3.44 12.62
CA THR A 21 7.34 2.36 12.64
C THR A 21 6.77 1.07 12.04
N ALA A 22 5.51 0.75 12.33
CA ALA A 22 4.82 -0.41 11.77
C ALA A 22 4.68 -0.31 10.23
N VAL A 23 4.26 0.86 9.72
CA VAL A 23 4.14 1.10 8.27
C VAL A 23 5.50 0.98 7.57
N GLN A 24 6.55 1.57 8.15
CA GLN A 24 7.90 1.45 7.58
C GLN A 24 8.37 -0.01 7.50
N LEU A 25 8.09 -0.82 8.53
CA LEU A 25 8.46 -2.23 8.55
C LEU A 25 7.68 -3.04 7.52
N ALA A 26 6.37 -2.78 7.37
CA ALA A 26 5.54 -3.39 6.33
C ALA A 26 6.08 -3.08 4.93
N LEU A 27 6.38 -1.81 4.63
CA LEU A 27 6.94 -1.41 3.33
C LEU A 27 8.30 -2.07 3.04
N ARG A 28 9.18 -2.18 4.05
CA ARG A 28 10.47 -2.88 3.91
C ARG A 28 10.30 -4.35 3.55
N LYS A 29 9.35 -5.05 4.18
CA LYS A 29 9.00 -6.44 3.84
C LYS A 29 8.45 -6.53 2.41
N SER A 30 7.52 -5.66 2.02
CA SER A 30 6.94 -5.66 0.67
C SER A 30 7.98 -5.44 -0.43
N VAL A 31 8.99 -4.59 -0.20
CA VAL A 31 10.10 -4.40 -1.15
C VAL A 31 10.91 -5.68 -1.34
N ALA A 32 11.18 -6.43 -0.26
CA ALA A 32 11.90 -7.70 -0.35
C ALA A 32 11.14 -8.76 -1.19
N HIS A 33 9.81 -8.69 -1.22
CA HIS A 33 8.95 -9.57 -2.02
C HIS A 33 8.58 -9.02 -3.40
N GLY A 34 9.11 -7.85 -3.80
CA GLY A 34 8.77 -7.21 -5.07
C GLY A 34 7.31 -6.75 -5.18
N GLY A 35 6.60 -6.64 -4.06
CA GLY A 35 5.17 -6.30 -4.01
C GLY A 35 4.88 -4.80 -3.94
N LEU A 36 5.89 -3.94 -4.15
CA LEU A 36 5.75 -2.49 -4.03
C LEU A 36 6.02 -1.81 -5.37
N ALA A 37 4.97 -1.22 -5.96
CA ALA A 37 5.07 -0.38 -7.14
C ALA A 37 5.57 1.02 -6.77
N ARG A 38 6.46 1.61 -7.58
CA ARG A 38 7.01 2.95 -7.32
C ARG A 38 6.66 3.90 -8.45
N GLY A 39 6.12 5.05 -8.07
CA GLY A 39 5.73 6.09 -9.01
C GLY A 39 4.27 5.98 -9.45
N LEU A 40 3.76 7.11 -9.93
CA LEU A 40 2.33 7.30 -10.19
C LEU A 40 1.80 6.38 -11.30
N GLN A 41 2.60 6.17 -12.35
CA GLN A 41 2.18 5.40 -13.52
C GLN A 41 2.10 3.90 -13.22
N GLU A 42 3.07 3.37 -12.49
CA GLU A 42 3.01 1.98 -12.02
C GLU A 42 1.90 1.80 -10.98
N GLY A 43 1.76 2.75 -10.06
CA GLY A 43 0.68 2.77 -9.07
C GLY A 43 -0.70 2.72 -9.71
N ALA A 44 -0.99 3.60 -10.67
CA ALA A 44 -2.26 3.62 -11.40
C ALA A 44 -2.55 2.27 -12.09
N LYS A 45 -1.54 1.68 -12.75
CA LYS A 45 -1.67 0.39 -13.42
C LYS A 45 -1.94 -0.77 -12.43
N VAL A 46 -1.41 -0.71 -11.22
CA VAL A 46 -1.66 -1.71 -10.17
C VAL A 46 -3.08 -1.56 -9.60
N ILE A 47 -3.54 -0.32 -9.43
CA ILE A 47 -4.90 -0.02 -8.96
C ILE A 47 -5.94 -0.47 -10.00
N GLU A 48 -5.74 -0.17 -11.29
CA GLU A 48 -6.65 -0.58 -12.37
C GLU A 48 -6.79 -2.11 -12.51
N LYS A 49 -5.79 -2.89 -12.09
CA LYS A 49 -5.83 -4.36 -12.17
C LYS A 49 -6.65 -5.03 -11.07
N HIS A 50 -7.31 -4.27 -10.18
CA HIS A 50 -8.24 -4.73 -9.13
C HIS A 50 -7.71 -5.79 -8.13
N ALA A 51 -6.47 -6.28 -8.25
CA ALA A 51 -6.02 -7.49 -7.56
C ALA A 51 -4.82 -7.29 -6.62
N ALA A 52 -4.14 -6.13 -6.64
CA ALA A 52 -2.81 -6.01 -6.03
C ALA A 52 -2.59 -4.76 -5.16
N ALA A 53 -3.53 -3.81 -5.12
CA ALA A 53 -3.40 -2.61 -4.29
C ALA A 53 -3.98 -2.84 -2.89
N GLN A 54 -3.14 -3.22 -1.92
CA GLN A 54 -3.55 -3.34 -0.51
C GLN A 54 -3.43 -2.01 0.27
N LEU A 55 -2.49 -1.14 -0.13
CA LEU A 55 -2.24 0.13 0.54
C LEU A 55 -1.68 1.14 -0.47
N CYS A 56 -2.28 2.33 -0.55
CA CYS A 56 -1.78 3.43 -1.38
C CYS A 56 -1.25 4.56 -0.50
N VAL A 57 -0.01 4.99 -0.74
CA VAL A 57 0.62 6.12 -0.03
C VAL A 57 0.93 7.20 -1.06
N VAL A 58 0.38 8.39 -0.86
CA VAL A 58 0.57 9.54 -1.73
C VAL A 58 1.14 10.69 -0.90
N ALA A 59 2.20 11.32 -1.39
CA ALA A 59 2.75 12.52 -0.76
C ALA A 59 1.76 13.68 -0.89
N GLU A 60 1.61 14.46 0.17
CA GLU A 60 0.75 15.65 0.17
C GLU A 60 1.35 16.76 -0.72
N ASP A 61 2.68 16.86 -0.75
CA ASP A 61 3.45 17.83 -1.55
C ASP A 61 3.67 17.39 -3.00
N CYS A 62 2.60 17.06 -3.71
CA CYS A 62 2.68 16.76 -5.15
C CYS A 62 2.67 18.05 -5.98
N ASN A 63 3.67 18.23 -6.86
CA ASN A 63 3.81 19.43 -7.72
C ASN A 63 2.57 19.73 -8.59
N ARG A 64 1.75 18.71 -8.88
CA ARG A 64 0.41 18.87 -9.47
C ARG A 64 -0.63 18.20 -8.59
N LEU A 65 -1.53 18.99 -8.03
CA LEU A 65 -2.62 18.53 -7.16
C LEU A 65 -3.60 17.59 -7.89
N ASP A 66 -3.65 17.66 -9.22
CA ASP A 66 -4.53 16.82 -10.04
C ASP A 66 -4.17 15.34 -9.95
N TYR A 67 -2.88 15.02 -9.74
CA TYR A 67 -2.45 13.63 -9.54
C TYR A 67 -2.94 13.06 -8.21
N VAL A 68 -2.94 13.87 -7.15
CA VAL A 68 -3.48 13.46 -5.85
C VAL A 68 -4.99 13.21 -5.95
N LYS A 69 -5.72 14.07 -6.68
CA LYS A 69 -7.15 13.88 -6.92
C LYS A 69 -7.43 12.61 -7.72
N LEU A 70 -6.65 12.36 -8.78
CA LEU A 70 -6.78 11.17 -9.61
C LEU A 70 -6.58 9.89 -8.79
N VAL A 71 -5.51 9.81 -7.99
CA VAL A 71 -5.24 8.62 -7.17
C VAL A 71 -6.31 8.41 -6.12
N LYS A 72 -6.78 9.47 -5.47
CA LYS A 72 -7.88 9.37 -4.49
C LYS A 72 -9.18 8.89 -5.13
N ALA A 73 -9.51 9.38 -6.33
CA ALA A 73 -10.68 8.93 -7.08
C ALA A 73 -10.56 7.46 -7.47
N LEU A 74 -9.39 7.06 -7.99
CA LEU A 74 -9.10 5.65 -8.32
C LEU A 74 -9.19 4.75 -7.09
N CYS A 75 -8.69 5.17 -5.92
CA CYS A 75 -8.82 4.37 -4.70
C CYS A 75 -10.27 4.28 -4.19
N ALA A 76 -11.09 5.33 -4.36
CA ALA A 76 -12.48 5.35 -3.91
C ALA A 76 -13.37 4.42 -4.73
N ASP A 77 -13.16 4.36 -6.04
CA ASP A 77 -13.93 3.51 -6.97
C ASP A 77 -13.67 2.01 -6.72
N GLN A 78 -12.45 1.69 -6.30
CA GLN A 78 -11.97 0.32 -6.10
C GLN A 78 -12.27 -0.24 -4.70
N MET A 79 -12.74 0.60 -3.77
CA MET A 79 -13.08 0.22 -2.40
C MET A 79 -14.55 -0.25 -2.27
N SER A 80 -15.29 -0.34 -3.37
CA SER A 80 -16.62 -0.96 -3.42
C SER A 80 -16.46 -2.50 -3.31
N PRO A 81 -17.24 -3.19 -2.45
CA PRO A 81 -16.90 -4.48 -1.80
C PRO A 81 -16.75 -5.69 -2.71
#